data_AF-A0A8X6QZ75-F1
#
_entry.id   AF-A0A8X6QZ75-F1
#
_cell.length_a   1.000
_cell.length_b   1.000
_cell.length_c   1.000
_cell.angle_alpha   90.00
_cell.angle_beta   90.00
_cell.angle_gamma   90.00
#
_symmetry.space_group_name_H-M   'P 1'
#
loop_
_entity.id
_entity.type
_entity.pdbx_description
1 polymer ?
#
loop_
_entity_poly.entity_id
_entity_poly.type
_entity_poly.pdbx_seq_one_letter_code
_entity_poly.pdbx_strand_id
1 'polypeptide(L)'
;MVFGKTLLLPGEFIELLNSVPTDPAECLLKLREIYRPLKPTPVSYHSSTSCFVHAALNTCSPAFVVRVDGLKPSGIAPYQGPFEVLSRTDKRFIIKRSDKTTVISIDRLEPAFLLNDTNSKEPFPVQKTNSPVVHAPRPDSDVPVPTTTRSGRKVCFNPKYL
;
A
#
# COMPACT_ATOMS: atom_id res chain seq x y z
N MET A 1 -11.02 35.92 -45.10
CA MET A 1 -12.01 34.87 -45.44
C MET A 1 -11.59 33.61 -44.70
N VAL A 2 -12.43 33.17 -43.76
CA VAL A 2 -12.17 32.01 -42.92
C VAL A 2 -12.75 30.80 -43.64
N PHE A 3 -11.89 29.81 -43.91
CA PHE A 3 -12.10 28.52 -44.59
C PHE A 3 -13.54 28.20 -45.04
N GLY A 4 -13.75 28.12 -46.36
CA GLY A 4 -15.06 27.89 -47.01
C GLY A 4 -15.67 26.50 -46.82
N LYS A 5 -15.75 26.02 -45.58
CA LYS A 5 -16.50 24.82 -45.18
C LYS A 5 -17.56 25.21 -44.14
N THR A 6 -18.71 24.54 -44.19
CA THR A 6 -19.78 24.66 -43.20
C THR A 6 -19.28 24.23 -41.81
N LEU A 7 -19.69 24.96 -40.77
CA LEU A 7 -19.40 24.61 -39.38
C LEU A 7 -20.08 23.27 -39.04
N LEU A 8 -19.30 22.30 -38.58
CA LEU A 8 -19.78 20.97 -38.19
C LEU A 8 -20.18 20.95 -36.72
N LEU A 9 -21.23 20.21 -36.39
CA LEU A 9 -21.66 19.99 -35.01
C LEU A 9 -20.71 19.03 -34.27
N PRO A 10 -20.64 19.08 -32.93
CA PRO A 10 -19.92 18.09 -32.14
C PRO A 10 -20.46 16.67 -32.43
N GLY A 11 -19.67 15.86 -33.14
CA GLY A 11 -20.04 14.50 -33.56
C GLY A 11 -20.07 14.29 -35.09
N GLU A 12 -20.14 15.35 -35.88
CA GLU A 12 -20.15 15.28 -37.36
C GLU A 12 -18.75 15.21 -37.99
N PHE A 13 -17.70 15.15 -37.18
CA PHE A 13 -16.31 15.06 -37.67
C PHE A 13 -15.98 13.71 -38.30
N ILE A 14 -16.76 12.67 -38.01
CA ILE A 14 -16.53 11.34 -38.57
C ILE A 14 -17.29 11.27 -39.89
N GLU A 15 -16.65 11.75 -40.96
CA GLU A 15 -17.10 11.47 -42.31
C GLU A 15 -17.12 9.94 -42.48
N LEU A 16 -18.31 9.36 -42.63
CA LEU A 16 -18.44 7.95 -42.99
C LEU A 16 -17.90 7.83 -44.42
N LEU A 17 -16.60 7.56 -44.56
CA LEU A 17 -16.02 7.29 -45.86
C LEU A 17 -16.87 6.20 -46.50
N ASN A 18 -17.33 6.45 -47.72
CA ASN A 18 -18.23 5.58 -48.49
C ASN A 18 -17.70 4.14 -48.68
N SER A 19 -16.53 3.80 -48.14
CA SER A 19 -16.06 2.44 -47.90
C SER A 19 -16.41 1.97 -46.48
N VAL A 20 -17.70 1.84 -46.16
CA VAL A 20 -18.08 0.96 -45.05
C VAL A 20 -17.62 -0.45 -45.47
N PRO A 21 -16.71 -1.12 -44.73
CA PRO A 21 -16.40 -2.51 -45.01
C PRO A 21 -17.72 -3.27 -44.87
N THR A 22 -18.16 -3.88 -45.97
CA THR A 22 -19.44 -4.61 -46.01
C THR A 22 -19.44 -5.77 -44.99
N ASP A 23 -18.24 -6.21 -44.59
CA ASP A 23 -18.01 -7.23 -43.57
C ASP A 23 -17.33 -6.65 -42.31
N PRO A 24 -17.92 -6.81 -41.10
CA PRO A 24 -17.28 -6.42 -39.83
C PRO A 24 -15.90 -7.06 -39.60
N ALA A 25 -15.63 -8.25 -40.17
CA ALA A 25 -14.34 -8.89 -40.02
C ALA A 25 -13.22 -8.10 -40.73
N GLU A 26 -13.49 -7.56 -41.92
CA GLU A 26 -12.53 -6.75 -42.67
C GLU A 26 -12.23 -5.43 -41.95
N CYS A 27 -13.23 -4.83 -41.30
CA CYS A 27 -13.04 -3.64 -40.45
C CYS A 27 -12.08 -3.92 -39.29
N LEU A 28 -12.26 -5.04 -38.59
CA LEU A 28 -11.39 -5.44 -37.49
C LEU A 28 -9.95 -5.71 -37.96
N LEU A 29 -9.76 -6.27 -39.16
CA LEU A 29 -8.44 -6.47 -39.75
C LEU A 29 -7.75 -5.13 -40.02
N LYS A 30 -8.46 -4.16 -40.65
CA LYS A 30 -7.94 -2.80 -40.89
C LYS A 30 -7.58 -2.09 -39.59
N LEU A 31 -8.45 -2.15 -38.58
CA LEU A 31 -8.16 -1.58 -37.26
C LEU A 31 -6.91 -2.22 -36.65
N ARG A 32 -6.81 -3.55 -36.67
CA ARG A 32 -5.61 -4.24 -36.17
C ARG A 32 -4.34 -3.80 -36.90
N GLU A 33 -4.39 -3.58 -38.20
CA GLU A 33 -3.24 -3.07 -38.97
C GLU A 33 -2.86 -1.64 -38.57
N ILE A 34 -3.84 -0.76 -38.38
CA ILE A 34 -3.64 0.63 -37.94
C ILE A 34 -3.05 0.69 -36.53
N TYR A 35 -3.54 -0.15 -35.61
CA TYR A 35 -3.10 -0.16 -34.21
C TYR A 35 -1.86 -1.04 -33.96
N ARG A 36 -1.49 -1.95 -34.87
CA ARG A 36 -0.29 -2.81 -34.76
C ARG A 36 1.03 -2.03 -34.55
N PRO A 37 1.29 -0.89 -35.24
CA PRO A 37 2.50 -0.11 -34.99
C PRO A 37 2.43 0.77 -33.74
N LEU A 38 1.24 0.99 -33.15
CA LEU A 38 1.06 1.75 -31.92
C LEU A 38 1.49 0.91 -30.71
N LYS A 39 2.80 0.66 -30.62
CA LYS A 39 3.41 0.10 -29.42
C LYS A 39 3.71 1.23 -28.44
N PRO A 40 3.52 1.00 -27.13
CA PRO A 40 4.00 1.93 -26.12
C PRO A 40 5.49 2.22 -26.34
N THR A 41 5.85 3.49 -26.46
CA THR A 41 7.25 3.90 -26.47
C THR A 41 7.88 3.48 -25.14
N PRO A 42 9.06 2.84 -25.14
CA PRO A 42 9.72 2.49 -23.90
C PRO A 42 9.98 3.76 -23.10
N VAL A 43 9.31 3.87 -21.95
CA VAL A 43 9.56 4.94 -20.99
C VAL A 43 10.84 4.66 -20.24
N SER A 44 11.64 5.71 -20.03
CA SER A 44 12.82 5.63 -19.17
C SER A 44 12.38 5.37 -17.73
N TYR A 45 12.68 4.18 -17.21
CA TYR A 45 12.51 3.86 -15.80
C TYR A 45 13.69 4.43 -15.02
N HIS A 46 13.52 5.63 -14.44
CA HIS A 46 14.53 6.27 -13.59
C HIS A 46 14.60 5.68 -12.17
N SER A 47 13.68 4.77 -11.81
CA SER A 47 13.65 4.11 -10.51
C SER A 47 13.83 2.59 -10.68
N SER A 48 14.97 2.07 -10.26
CA SER A 48 15.21 0.63 -10.05
C SER A 48 14.75 0.17 -8.67
N THR A 49 13.67 0.76 -8.13
CA THR A 49 13.17 0.39 -6.81
C THR A 49 12.62 -1.02 -6.86
N SER A 50 13.36 -1.98 -6.29
CA SER A 50 12.84 -3.30 -5.98
C SER A 50 11.61 -3.12 -5.08
N CYS A 51 10.48 -3.70 -5.48
CA CYS A 51 9.29 -3.70 -4.64
C CYS A 51 9.64 -4.31 -3.28
N PHE A 52 9.47 -3.54 -2.21
CA PHE A 52 9.68 -4.06 -0.87
C PHE A 52 8.56 -5.03 -0.53
N VAL A 53 8.94 -6.27 -0.21
CA VAL A 53 8.03 -7.31 0.27
C VAL A 53 8.48 -7.69 1.67
N HIS A 54 7.55 -7.61 2.63
CA HIS A 54 7.87 -7.91 4.01
C HIS A 54 8.15 -9.41 4.19
N ALA A 55 9.32 -9.77 4.72
CA ALA A 55 9.76 -11.17 4.85
C ALA A 55 8.78 -12.07 5.61
N ALA A 56 8.11 -11.51 6.63
CA ALA A 56 7.09 -12.22 7.40
C ALA A 56 5.84 -12.64 6.60
N LEU A 57 5.61 -12.10 5.39
CA LEU A 57 4.52 -12.57 4.52
C LEU A 57 4.71 -14.04 4.11
N ASN A 58 5.96 -14.48 4.00
CA ASN A 58 6.28 -15.86 3.65
C ASN A 58 6.37 -16.76 4.89
N THR A 59 6.89 -16.25 6.01
CA THR A 59 7.27 -17.06 7.18
C THR A 59 6.30 -17.00 8.36
N CYS A 60 5.52 -15.93 8.55
CA CYS A 60 4.70 -15.74 9.75
C CYS A 60 3.31 -16.37 9.62
N SER A 61 2.79 -16.93 10.70
CA SER A 61 1.39 -17.37 10.90
C SER A 61 0.98 -16.92 12.30
N PRO A 62 -0.20 -16.31 12.54
CA PRO A 62 -1.50 -16.83 12.05
C PRO A 62 -2.41 -15.83 11.32
N ALA A 63 -2.14 -14.51 11.37
CA ALA A 63 -3.08 -13.53 10.86
C ALA A 63 -2.42 -12.35 10.14
N PHE A 64 -3.13 -11.79 9.16
CA PHE A 64 -2.69 -10.66 8.36
C PHE A 64 -3.79 -9.61 8.30
N VAL A 65 -3.40 -8.33 8.29
CA VAL A 65 -4.34 -7.24 8.04
C VAL A 65 -4.42 -6.96 6.54
N VAL A 66 -5.60 -6.55 6.08
CA VAL A 66 -5.88 -6.32 4.65
C VAL A 66 -6.18 -4.85 4.42
N ARG A 67 -5.47 -4.24 3.46
CA ARG A 67 -5.72 -2.86 3.02
C ARG A 67 -7.05 -2.74 2.30
N VAL A 68 -7.80 -1.70 2.64
CA VAL A 68 -9.07 -1.36 1.99
C VAL A 68 -8.81 -0.27 0.95
N ASP A 69 -8.82 -0.64 -0.33
CA ASP A 69 -8.48 0.25 -1.46
C ASP A 69 -9.69 1.01 -2.05
N GLY A 70 -10.75 1.23 -1.26
CA GLY A 70 -11.97 1.90 -1.71
C GLY A 70 -12.08 3.35 -1.23
N LEU A 71 -12.99 4.13 -1.85
CA LEU A 71 -13.42 5.40 -1.29
C LEU A 71 -14.01 5.15 0.09
N LYS A 72 -13.48 5.87 1.09
CA LYS A 72 -13.85 5.66 2.48
C LYS A 72 -14.08 6.98 3.20
N PRO A 73 -15.06 7.04 4.12
CA PRO A 73 -15.17 8.15 5.05
C PRO A 73 -13.88 8.42 5.80
N SER A 74 -13.68 9.67 6.19
CA SER A 74 -12.62 10.05 7.12
C SER A 74 -12.79 9.31 8.46
N GLY A 75 -11.67 8.95 9.10
CA GLY A 75 -11.66 8.36 10.44
C GLY A 75 -11.76 6.83 10.53
N ILE A 76 -11.91 6.10 9.43
CA ILE A 76 -11.82 4.63 9.46
C ILE A 76 -10.36 4.18 9.26
N ALA A 77 -9.94 3.07 9.87
CA ALA A 77 -8.59 2.51 9.70
C ALA A 77 -8.33 1.97 8.29
N PRO A 78 -7.18 2.27 7.65
CA PRO A 78 -6.88 1.88 6.25
C PRO A 78 -6.77 0.36 6.07
N TYR A 79 -6.49 -0.36 7.15
CA TYR A 79 -6.44 -1.81 7.19
C TYR A 79 -7.61 -2.37 8.00
N GLN A 80 -8.12 -3.51 7.55
CA GLN A 80 -9.06 -4.33 8.29
C GLN A 80 -8.33 -5.48 8.94
N GLY A 81 -8.89 -5.93 10.06
CA GLY A 81 -8.26 -6.70 11.12
C GLY A 81 -7.50 -7.97 10.72
N PRO A 82 -6.97 -8.67 11.72
CA PRO A 82 -6.22 -9.90 11.52
C PRO A 82 -7.13 -10.99 10.93
N PHE A 83 -6.87 -11.38 9.69
CA PHE A 83 -7.54 -12.50 9.03
C PHE A 83 -6.63 -13.72 8.98
N GLU A 84 -7.21 -14.89 9.23
CA GLU A 84 -6.53 -16.17 9.12
C GLU A 84 -6.18 -16.45 7.65
N VAL A 85 -4.93 -16.84 7.40
CA VAL A 85 -4.48 -17.27 6.07
C VAL A 85 -4.62 -18.78 5.94
N LEU A 86 -5.45 -19.20 4.98
CA LEU A 86 -5.71 -20.60 4.66
C LEU A 86 -4.70 -21.18 3.67
N SER A 87 -4.24 -20.39 2.70
CA SER A 87 -3.25 -20.82 1.70
C SER A 87 -2.44 -19.65 1.16
N ARG A 88 -1.21 -19.93 0.71
CA ARG A 88 -0.21 -18.95 0.26
C ARG A 88 0.38 -19.34 -1.08
N THR A 89 0.66 -18.34 -1.90
CA THR A 89 1.40 -18.42 -3.16
C THR A 89 2.20 -17.13 -3.31
N ASP A 90 3.21 -17.10 -4.17
CA ASP A 90 4.14 -15.97 -4.35
C ASP A 90 3.49 -14.58 -4.48
N LYS A 91 2.29 -14.51 -5.11
CA LYS A 91 1.58 -13.25 -5.36
C LYS A 91 0.19 -13.18 -4.76
N ARG A 92 -0.31 -14.28 -4.18
CA ARG A 92 -1.72 -14.43 -3.80
C ARG A 92 -1.87 -15.20 -2.50
N PHE A 93 -2.83 -14.80 -1.69
CA PHE A 93 -3.15 -15.40 -0.42
C PHE A 93 -4.65 -15.66 -0.37
N ILE A 94 -5.02 -16.81 0.18
CA ILE A 94 -6.42 -17.14 0.47
C ILE A 94 -6.61 -16.90 1.96
N ILE A 95 -7.47 -15.95 2.31
CA ILE A 95 -7.79 -15.63 3.69
C ILE A 95 -9.23 -15.99 4.03
N LYS A 96 -9.48 -16.27 5.30
CA LYS A 96 -10.81 -16.40 5.86
C LYS A 96 -11.29 -15.04 6.36
N ARG A 97 -12.23 -14.44 5.64
CA ARG A 97 -12.90 -13.20 6.04
C ARG A 97 -14.34 -13.53 6.39
N SER A 98 -14.65 -13.50 7.69
CA SER A 98 -15.92 -14.02 8.22
C SER A 98 -16.08 -15.50 7.83
N ASP A 99 -17.22 -15.90 7.27
CA ASP A 99 -17.48 -17.27 6.84
C ASP A 99 -17.14 -17.53 5.35
N LYS A 100 -16.46 -16.58 4.70
CA LYS A 100 -16.10 -16.67 3.29
C LYS A 100 -14.59 -16.69 3.10
N THR A 101 -14.16 -17.44 2.11
CA THR A 101 -12.77 -17.43 1.64
C THR A 101 -12.61 -16.36 0.56
N THR A 102 -11.56 -15.55 0.68
CA THR A 102 -11.27 -14.49 -0.29
C THR A 102 -9.82 -14.55 -0.72
N VAL A 103 -9.58 -14.37 -2.02
CA VAL A 103 -8.24 -14.31 -2.61
C VAL A 103 -7.78 -12.86 -2.64
N ILE A 104 -6.58 -12.60 -2.13
CA ILE A 104 -6.00 -11.27 -2.00
C ILE A 104 -4.57 -11.28 -2.55
N SER A 105 -4.16 -10.20 -3.21
CA SER A 105 -2.78 -10.02 -3.66
C SER A 105 -1.85 -9.67 -2.51
N ILE A 106 -0.57 -10.03 -2.64
CA ILE A 106 0.46 -9.71 -1.65
C ILE A 106 0.57 -8.20 -1.35
N ASP A 107 0.30 -7.35 -2.34
CA ASP A 107 0.42 -5.89 -2.23
C ASP A 107 -0.58 -5.24 -1.26
N ARG A 108 -1.62 -6.00 -0.87
CA ARG A 108 -2.70 -5.53 0.01
C ARG A 108 -2.58 -6.07 1.43
N LEU A 109 -1.55 -6.87 1.70
CA LEU A 109 -1.37 -7.54 2.98
C LEU A 109 -0.26 -6.90 3.79
N GLU A 110 -0.48 -6.86 5.10
CA GLU A 110 0.53 -6.52 6.08
C GLU A 110 0.50 -7.57 7.20
N PRO A 111 1.66 -8.06 7.68
CA PRO A 111 1.70 -9.04 8.77
C PRO A 111 1.06 -8.48 10.05
N ALA A 112 0.22 -9.27 10.71
CA ALA A 112 -0.31 -8.94 12.03
C ALA A 112 0.48 -9.69 13.11
N PHE A 113 1.25 -8.98 13.92
CA PHE A 113 1.94 -9.56 15.07
C PHE A 113 0.99 -9.55 16.27
N LEU A 114 0.47 -10.73 16.64
CA LEU A 114 -0.33 -10.90 17.84
C LEU A 114 0.61 -11.29 18.99
N LEU A 115 0.42 -10.64 20.15
CA LEU A 115 1.10 -11.04 21.38
C LEU A 115 0.43 -12.32 21.89
N ASN A 116 1.18 -13.42 21.99
CA ASN A 116 0.66 -14.64 22.60
C ASN A 116 0.69 -14.49 24.14
N ASP A 117 -0.47 -14.50 24.80
CA ASP A 117 -0.60 -14.46 26.27
C ASP A 117 -0.25 -15.79 26.95
N THR A 118 0.45 -16.69 26.26
CA THR A 118 0.95 -17.94 26.83
C THR A 118 2.32 -17.71 27.44
N ASN A 119 2.34 -17.39 28.73
CA ASN A 119 3.42 -17.59 29.70
C ASN A 119 4.66 -18.32 29.13
N SER A 120 5.61 -17.56 28.60
CA SER A 120 7.00 -17.98 28.52
C SER A 120 7.86 -16.76 28.79
N LYS A 121 8.61 -16.84 29.89
CA LYS A 121 9.76 -15.99 30.16
C LYS A 121 10.82 -16.31 29.11
N GLU A 122 10.69 -15.78 27.90
CA GLU A 122 11.74 -15.77 26.90
C GLU A 122 12.05 -14.30 26.61
N PRO A 123 13.27 -13.82 26.88
CA PRO A 123 13.62 -12.44 26.61
C PRO A 123 13.65 -12.25 25.10
N PHE A 124 12.83 -11.33 24.60
CA PHE A 124 12.94 -10.78 23.26
C PHE A 124 14.42 -10.57 22.89
N PRO A 125 14.87 -10.87 21.66
CA PRO A 125 16.20 -10.47 21.22
C PRO A 125 16.21 -8.95 21.18
N VAL A 126 16.65 -8.35 22.30
CA VAL A 126 17.00 -6.95 22.39
C VAL A 126 18.09 -6.76 21.35
N GLN A 127 17.72 -6.15 20.22
CA GLN A 127 18.70 -5.54 19.34
C GLN A 127 19.57 -4.68 20.24
N LYS A 128 20.85 -5.01 20.34
CA LYS A 128 21.83 -4.25 21.13
C LYS A 128 21.96 -2.86 20.51
N THR A 129 21.03 -1.97 20.82
CA THR A 129 21.25 -0.54 20.76
C THR A 129 21.99 -0.20 22.04
N ASN A 130 23.29 0.04 21.91
CA ASN A 130 24.13 0.55 22.99
C ASN A 130 23.46 1.81 23.58
N SER A 131 22.77 1.62 24.70
CA SER A 131 22.10 2.65 25.48
C SER A 131 22.65 2.53 26.90
N PRO A 132 23.15 3.61 27.51
CA PRO A 132 23.79 3.54 28.80
C PRO A 132 22.74 3.23 29.89
N VAL A 133 23.11 2.32 30.79
CA VAL A 133 22.34 1.90 31.96
C VAL A 133 22.04 3.12 32.84
N VAL A 134 20.76 3.41 33.08
CA VAL A 134 20.33 4.34 34.13
C VAL A 134 19.57 3.53 35.17
N HIS A 135 20.16 3.50 36.36
CA HIS A 135 19.65 2.85 37.57
C HIS A 135 18.24 3.33 37.94
N ALA A 136 17.41 2.40 38.42
CA ALA A 136 16.12 2.68 39.04
C ALA A 136 16.27 3.62 40.26
N PRO A 137 15.27 4.49 40.56
CA PRO A 137 15.38 5.42 41.67
C PRO A 137 15.12 4.71 43.02
N ARG A 138 15.98 5.04 43.98
CA ARG A 138 15.72 4.95 45.43
C ARG A 138 14.75 6.06 45.86
N PRO A 139 14.05 5.92 46.99
CA PRO A 139 13.12 6.94 47.47
C PRO A 139 13.87 8.19 47.94
N ASP A 140 13.18 9.33 47.81
CA ASP A 140 13.41 10.62 48.47
C ASP A 140 14.72 11.35 48.16
N SER A 141 14.67 12.22 47.14
CA SER A 141 15.43 13.48 47.10
C SER A 141 14.86 14.40 46.00
N ASP A 142 14.25 15.51 46.41
CA ASP A 142 13.74 16.59 45.56
C ASP A 142 14.87 17.29 44.78
N VAL A 143 15.27 16.75 43.62
CA VAL A 143 16.08 17.49 42.65
C VAL A 143 15.58 17.22 41.23
N PRO A 144 15.11 18.25 40.49
CA PRO A 144 14.61 18.05 39.13
C PRO A 144 15.77 17.81 38.15
N VAL A 145 15.85 16.60 37.60
CA VAL A 145 16.80 16.26 36.53
C VAL A 145 16.28 16.81 35.19
N PRO A 146 17.09 17.57 34.42
CA PRO A 146 16.64 18.14 33.15
C PRO A 146 16.41 17.05 32.09
N THR A 147 15.19 17.00 31.54
CA THR A 147 14.83 16.08 30.46
C THR A 147 15.37 16.62 29.12
N THR A 148 16.12 15.79 28.39
CA THR A 148 16.69 16.15 27.08
C THR A 148 16.23 15.18 25.99
N THR A 149 16.03 15.70 24.78
CA THR A 149 15.72 14.89 23.60
C THR A 149 16.98 14.21 23.03
N ARG A 150 16.81 13.25 22.11
CA ARG A 150 17.91 12.58 21.39
C ARG A 150 18.90 13.54 20.70
N SER A 151 18.48 14.75 20.34
CA SER A 151 19.34 15.80 19.75
C SER A 151 19.97 16.75 20.79
N GLY A 152 19.77 16.50 22.09
CA GLY A 152 20.30 17.32 23.18
C GLY A 152 19.46 18.54 23.53
N ARG A 153 18.30 18.74 22.89
CA ARG A 153 17.42 19.87 23.21
C ARG A 153 16.78 19.67 24.58
N LYS A 154 16.91 20.64 25.47
CA LYS A 154 16.23 20.67 26.78
C LYS A 154 14.72 20.83 26.58
N VAL A 155 13.93 19.98 27.23
CA VAL A 155 12.47 20.05 27.24
C VAL A 155 12.03 20.43 28.64
N CYS A 156 11.30 21.55 28.73
CA CYS A 156 10.61 21.95 29.95
C CYS A 156 9.11 21.81 29.69
N PHE A 157 8.40 21.06 30.52
CA PHE A 157 6.94 21.01 30.48
C PHE A 157 6.39 22.15 31.34
N ASN A 158 5.41 22.87 30.81
CA ASN A 158 4.76 23.94 31.57
C ASN A 158 3.79 23.28 32.57
N PRO A 159 3.95 23.51 33.89
CA PRO A 159 3.16 22.85 34.93
C PRO A 159 1.67 23.22 34.88
N LYS A 160 1.27 24.24 34.10
CA LYS A 160 -0.15 24.59 33.91
C LYS A 160 -0.94 23.53 33.12
N TYR A 161 -0.26 22.60 32.43
CA TYR A 161 -0.86 21.58 31.57
C TYR A 161 -0.60 20.14 32.04
N LEU A 162 -0.11 19.97 33.27
CA LEU A 162 0.04 18.70 33.97
C LEU A 162 -0.95 18.67 35.15
#